data_AF-A0A1W9RZN8-F1
#
_entry.id   AF-A0A1W9RZN8-F1
#
_cell.length_a   1.000
_cell.length_b   1.000
_cell.length_c   1.000
_cell.angle_alpha   90.00
_cell.angle_beta   90.00
_cell.angle_gamma   90.00
#
_symmetry.space_group_name_H-M   'P 1'
#
loop_
_entity.id
_entity.type
_entity.pdbx_description
1 polymer ?
#
loop_
_entity_poly.entity_id
_entity_poly.type
_entity_poly.pdbx_seq_one_letter_code
_entity_poly.pdbx_strand_id
1 'polypeptide(L)' 'MSFGIIGRKIGMTQLITEDGVVIPVTVVKAGPCVVVQVKTEERDGYSALQMGFEEKKESRVN' A
#
# COMPACT_ATOMS: atom_id res chain seq x y z
N MET A 1 0.38 12.82 -12.27
CA MET A 1 0.98 12.16 -11.08
C MET A 1 -0.08 11.29 -10.44
N SER A 2 0.21 10.03 -10.16
CA SER A 2 -0.66 9.14 -9.38
C SER A 2 -0.01 8.84 -8.03
N PHE A 3 -0.73 9.06 -6.93
CA PHE A 3 -0.28 8.65 -5.61
C PHE A 3 -0.54 7.15 -5.40
N GLY A 4 0.46 6.44 -4.85
CA GLY A 4 0.36 5.02 -4.53
C GLY A 4 0.17 4.78 -3.03
N ILE A 5 -0.38 3.62 -2.68
CA ILE A 5 -0.49 3.14 -1.29
C ILE A 5 0.24 1.81 -1.13
N ILE A 6 0.67 1.50 0.10
CA ILE A 6 1.25 0.21 0.43
C ILE A 6 0.14 -0.71 0.94
N GLY A 7 0.12 -1.95 0.46
CA GLY A 7 -0.83 -2.96 0.89
C GLY A 7 -0.19 -4.33 1.07
N ARG A 8 -0.77 -5.13 1.97
CA ARG A 8 -0.40 -6.54 2.18
C ARG A 8 -1.43 -7.44 1.52
N LYS A 9 -0.98 -8.39 0.69
CA LYS A 9 -1.82 -9.49 0.20
C LYS A 9 -2.30 -10.33 1.39
N ILE A 10 -3.61 -10.41 1.59
CA ILE A 10 -4.19 -11.22 2.67
C ILE A 10 -4.81 -12.53 2.19
N GLY A 11 -5.14 -12.62 0.90
CA GLY A 11 -5.70 -13.84 0.35
C GLY A 11 -6.26 -13.65 -1.05
N MET A 12 -6.97 -14.67 -1.52
CA MET A 12 -7.68 -14.66 -2.80
C MET A 12 -9.10 -15.15 -2.56
N THR A 13 -10.06 -14.57 -3.27
CA THR A 13 -11.47 -14.96 -3.28
C THR A 13 -12.00 -14.83 -4.71
N GLN A 14 -13.31 -15.02 -4.89
CA GLN A 14 -13.97 -14.83 -6.18
C GLN A 14 -15.16 -13.89 -6.03
N LEU A 15 -15.36 -13.04 -7.04
CA LEU A 15 -16.58 -12.27 -7.21
C LEU A 15 -17.48 -12.99 -8.22
N ILE A 16 -18.76 -13.11 -7.89
CA ILE A 16 -19.77 -13.61 -8.82
C ILE A 16 -20.55 -12.39 -9.29
N THR A 17 -20.51 -12.13 -10.59
CA THR A 17 -21.25 -11.03 -11.23
C THR A 17 -22.73 -11.40 -11.39
N GLU A 18 -23.58 -10.41 -11.64
CA GLU A 18 -25.02 -10.60 -11.85
C GLU A 18 -25.32 -11.52 -13.05
N ASP A 19 -24.46 -11.50 -14.07
CA ASP A 19 -24.54 -12.38 -15.25
C ASP A 19 -24.02 -13.82 -14.99
N GLY A 20 -23.65 -14.14 -13.74
CA GLY A 20 -23.16 -15.46 -13.34
C GLY A 20 -21.68 -15.71 -13.62
N VAL A 21 -20.92 -14.72 -14.11
CA VAL A 21 -19.47 -14.86 -14.34
C VAL A 21 -18.70 -14.83 -13.02
N VAL A 22 -17.78 -15.77 -12.85
CA VAL A 22 -16.89 -15.90 -11.69
C VAL A 22 -15.53 -15.26 -12.00
N ILE A 23 -15.15 -14.25 -11.21
CA ILE A 23 -13.90 -13.49 -11.38
C ILE A 23 -13.00 -13.73 -10.16
N PRO A 24 -11.81 -14.36 -10.31
CA PRO A 24 -10.86 -14.52 -9.22
C PRO A 24 -10.23 -13.17 -8.87
N VAL A 25 -10.19 -12.84 -7.58
CA VAL A 25 -9.67 -11.57 -7.08
C VAL A 25 -8.71 -11.78 -5.92
N THR A 26 -7.73 -10.88 -5.78
CA THR A 26 -6.82 -10.85 -4.63
C THR A 26 -7.31 -9.80 -3.64
N VAL A 27 -7.42 -10.20 -2.38
CA VAL A 27 -7.73 -9.26 -1.30
C VAL A 27 -6.42 -8.66 -0.79
N VAL A 28 -6.35 -7.33 -0.80
CA VAL A 28 -5.20 -6.55 -0.32
C VAL A 28 -5.67 -5.70 0.86
N LYS A 29 -5.05 -5.89 2.03
CA LYS A 29 -5.22 -4.99 3.17
C LYS A 29 -4.31 -3.78 2.98
N ALA A 30 -4.91 -2.63 2.73
CA ALA A 30 -4.21 -1.36 2.68
C ALA A 30 -4.08 -0.75 4.08
N GLY A 31 -2.94 -0.14 4.34
CA GLY A 31 -2.71 0.74 5.48
C GLY A 31 -2.69 0.12 6.90
N PRO A 32 -2.35 0.95 7.91
CA PRO A 32 -2.14 2.41 7.81
C PRO A 32 -0.91 2.80 6.98
N CYS A 33 -1.06 3.81 6.11
CA CYS A 33 -0.03 4.34 5.21
C CYS A 33 0.24 5.81 5.51
N VAL A 34 1.20 6.09 6.39
CA VAL A 34 1.55 7.46 6.80
C VAL A 34 2.69 8.00 5.93
N VAL A 35 2.67 9.30 5.63
CA VAL A 35 3.81 9.95 4.95
C VAL A 35 4.90 10.19 5.98
N VAL A 36 6.08 9.60 5.75
CA VAL A 36 7.25 9.71 6.64
C VAL A 36 8.17 10.83 6.20
N GLN A 37 8.37 10.98 4.88
CA GLN A 37 9.23 12.02 4.32
C GLN A 37 8.69 12.47 2.96
N VAL A 38 8.79 13.78 2.71
CA VAL A 38 8.61 14.37 1.38
C VAL A 38 10.00 14.66 0.83
N LYS A 39 10.32 14.08 -0.33
CA LYS A 39 11.58 14.30 -1.04
C LYS A 39 11.37 15.30 -2.17
N THR A 40 12.30 16.24 -2.28
CA THR A 40 12.24 17.36 -3.23
C THR A 40 13.50 17.38 -4.09
N GLU A 41 13.40 17.87 -5.32
CA GLU A 41 14.57 17.91 -6.22
C GLU A 41 15.76 18.67 -5.63
N GLU A 42 15.52 19.78 -4.93
CA GLU A 42 16.57 20.62 -4.34
C GLU A 42 17.39 19.92 -3.27
N ARG A 43 16.76 19.06 -2.46
CA ARG A 43 17.40 18.39 -1.31
C ARG A 43 17.82 16.96 -1.59
N ASP A 44 17.04 16.24 -2.40
CA ASP A 44 17.17 14.80 -2.60
C ASP A 44 17.54 14.43 -4.04
N GLY A 45 17.53 15.38 -4.98
CA GLY A 45 17.82 15.15 -6.41
C GLY A 45 16.65 14.56 -7.21
N TYR A 46 15.49 14.35 -6.57
CA TYR A 46 14.26 13.89 -7.21
C TYR A 46 13.01 14.18 -6.36
N SER A 47 11.83 14.17 -6.98
CA SER A 47 10.54 14.31 -6.29
C SER A 47 9.94 12.94 -5.94
N ALA A 48 9.72 12.67 -4.65
CA ALA A 48 9.07 11.44 -4.19
C ALA A 48 8.42 11.57 -2.79
N LEU A 49 7.56 10.62 -2.45
CA LEU A 49 7.02 10.45 -1.10
C LEU A 49 7.54 9.14 -0.50
N GLN A 50 8.04 9.20 0.73
CA GLN A 50 8.33 8.02 1.54
C GLN A 50 7.12 7.70 2.40
N MET A 51 6.65 6.46 2.30
CA MET A 51 5.47 5.98 3.00
C MET A 51 5.87 4.95 4.07
N GLY A 52 5.33 5.09 5.27
CA GLY A 52 5.33 4.05 6.30
C GLY A 52 4.17 3.08 6.08
N PHE A 53 4.32 1.84 6.54
CA PHE A 53 3.27 0.82 6.42
C PHE A 53 3.20 -0.04 7.67
N GLU A 54 2.02 -0.07 8.28
CA GLU A 54 1.72 -0.76 9.54
C GLU A 54 2.63 -0.35 10.72
N GLU A 55 2.21 -0.75 11.92
CA GLU A 55 3.00 -0.54 13.11
C GLU A 55 4.03 -1.67 13.31
N LYS A 56 5.18 -1.29 13.84
CA LYS A 56 6.22 -2.23 14.29
C LYS A 56 6.32 -2.14 15.82
N LYS A 57 6.35 -3.30 16.50
CA LYS A 57 6.61 -3.34 17.94
C LYS A 57 7.93 -2.66 18.26
N GLU A 58 7.95 -1.86 19.33
CA GLU A 58 9.13 -1.08 19.75
C GLU A 58 10.36 -1.96 19.95
N SER A 59 10.22 -3.12 20.60
CA SER A 59 11.31 -4.09 20.81
C SER A 59 11.87 -4.72 19.53
N ARG A 60 11.27 -4.44 18.36
CA ARG A 60 11.73 -4.90 17.06
C ARG A 60 12.25 -3.75 16.20
N VAL A 61 12.20 -2.52 16.66
CA VAL A 61 12.81 -1.36 15.97
C VAL A 61 14.33 -1.49 16.07
N ASN A 62 15.03 -1.12 14.99
CA ASN A 62 16.49 -1.29 14.87
C ASN A 62 17.23 -0.16 15.58
#